data_AF-A0A098M685-F1
#
_entry.id   AF-A0A098M685-F1
#
_cell.length_a   1.000
_cell.length_b   1.000
_cell.length_c   1.000
_cell.angle_alpha   90.00
_cell.angle_beta   90.00
_cell.angle_gamma   90.00
#
_symmetry.space_group_name_H-M   'P 1'
#
loop_
_entity.id
_entity.type
_entity.pdbx_description
1 polymer ?
#
loop_
_entity_poly.entity_id
_entity_poly.type
_entity_poly.pdbx_seq_one_letter_code
_entity_poly.pdbx_strand_id
1 'polypeptide(L)'
;MAFHFIAIANDYVQGRRLGWHYPSREKLRKERIQSFMNRVELECGDIQLGIHKFSTESKKWDSVLEKDSFFEDVIVTENEDFFIEQVSSGKELRAYDVAKYILSITPLTHLKLQKLLYYAYAEYLLATGEKLFKDPIVAFKYGPVVEDVFYQFRHNGSSQIDYKEDEVFFIHTKKAPPSFVRIISSDNGLIAAAFVLKTWKRYIDFTAKELVEKTHKRGGPWDRVYKSGTNQVISDDHIKKYHHVVQ
;
A
#
# COMPACT_ATOMS: atom_id res chain seq x y z
N MET A 1 -26.30 -20.99 -12.13
CA MET A 1 -24.98 -21.52 -12.56
C MET A 1 -24.13 -20.41 -13.18
N ALA A 2 -22.92 -20.22 -12.66
CA ALA A 2 -21.88 -19.34 -13.18
C ALA A 2 -20.56 -20.11 -13.27
N PHE A 3 -19.69 -19.74 -14.20
CA PHE A 3 -18.35 -20.31 -14.40
C PHE A 3 -17.30 -19.34 -13.89
N HIS A 4 -16.27 -19.87 -13.25
CA HIS A 4 -15.19 -19.12 -12.63
C HIS A 4 -13.88 -19.59 -13.23
N PHE A 5 -13.07 -18.64 -13.71
CA PHE A 5 -11.65 -18.82 -13.93
C PHE A 5 -10.90 -18.05 -12.85
N ILE A 6 -10.00 -18.72 -12.14
CA ILE A 6 -9.21 -18.10 -11.08
C ILE A 6 -7.75 -18.43 -11.36
N ALA A 7 -6.93 -17.39 -11.53
CA ALA A 7 -5.49 -17.52 -11.64
C ALA A 7 -4.85 -16.98 -10.37
N ILE A 8 -4.15 -17.84 -9.63
CA ILE A 8 -3.57 -17.51 -8.33
C ILE A 8 -2.05 -17.44 -8.47
N ALA A 9 -1.44 -16.32 -8.07
CA ALA A 9 0.01 -16.22 -8.01
C ALA A 9 0.56 -17.10 -6.87
N ASN A 10 1.56 -17.93 -7.19
CA ASN A 10 2.16 -18.86 -6.23
C ASN A 10 3.14 -18.19 -5.24
N ASP A 11 3.47 -16.90 -5.39
CA ASP A 11 4.35 -16.22 -4.44
C ASP A 11 3.59 -15.94 -3.13
N TYR A 12 3.93 -16.71 -2.10
CA TYR A 12 3.37 -16.59 -0.75
C TYR A 12 4.06 -15.44 -0.03
N VAL A 13 3.46 -14.26 0.00
CA VAL A 13 3.86 -13.24 0.96
C VAL A 13 2.92 -13.32 2.17
N GLN A 14 3.45 -13.81 3.29
CA GLN A 14 2.77 -13.90 4.60
C GLN A 14 1.44 -14.69 4.62
N GLY A 15 1.35 -15.80 3.88
CA GLY A 15 0.20 -16.71 3.97
C GLY A 15 -1.07 -16.20 3.30
N ARG A 16 -0.95 -15.28 2.33
CA ARG A 16 -2.04 -14.88 1.45
C ARG A 16 -1.65 -15.06 0.00
N ARG A 17 -2.64 -15.37 -0.83
CA ARG A 17 -2.43 -15.59 -2.26
C ARG A 17 -3.22 -14.58 -3.07
N LEU A 18 -2.56 -13.91 -4.00
CA LEU A 18 -3.24 -12.98 -4.90
C LEU A 18 -3.87 -13.77 -6.05
N GLY A 19 -5.12 -13.47 -6.36
CA GLY A 19 -5.86 -14.11 -7.43
C GLY A 19 -6.52 -13.11 -8.38
N TRP A 20 -6.48 -13.42 -9.67
CA TRP A 20 -7.37 -12.81 -10.64
C TRP A 20 -8.61 -13.68 -10.82
N HIS A 21 -9.79 -13.10 -10.61
CA HIS A 21 -11.08 -13.80 -10.71
C HIS A 21 -11.85 -13.32 -11.94
N TYR A 22 -12.09 -14.23 -12.88
CA TYR A 22 -12.94 -13.98 -14.06
C TYR A 22 -14.23 -14.82 -13.98
N PRO A 23 -15.36 -14.22 -13.55
CA PRO A 23 -16.66 -14.88 -13.54
C PRO A 23 -17.47 -14.66 -14.84
N SER A 24 -18.18 -15.70 -15.30
CA SER A 24 -19.08 -15.66 -16.47
C SER A 24 -20.38 -16.43 -16.22
N ARG A 25 -21.53 -15.95 -16.72
CA ARG A 25 -22.80 -16.71 -16.67
C ARG A 25 -23.00 -17.58 -17.92
N GLU A 26 -22.24 -17.32 -18.97
CA GLU A 26 -22.34 -18.02 -20.24
C GLU A 26 -21.24 -19.06 -20.35
N LYS A 27 -20.05 -18.63 -20.78
CA LYS A 27 -18.85 -19.46 -20.89
C LYS A 27 -17.61 -18.64 -20.58
N LEU A 28 -16.54 -19.32 -20.24
CA LEU A 28 -15.21 -18.72 -20.12
C LEU A 28 -14.61 -18.56 -21.52
N ARG A 29 -14.37 -17.32 -21.92
CA ARG A 29 -13.80 -17.02 -23.25
C ARG A 29 -12.30 -17.35 -23.28
N LYS A 30 -11.90 -18.24 -24.20
CA LYS A 30 -10.51 -18.65 -24.38
C LYS A 30 -9.62 -17.46 -24.75
N GLU A 31 -10.11 -16.56 -25.60
CA GLU A 31 -9.36 -15.39 -26.06
C GLU A 31 -9.01 -14.45 -24.89
N ARG A 32 -9.94 -14.24 -23.96
CA ARG A 32 -9.69 -13.41 -22.77
C ARG A 32 -8.66 -14.06 -21.85
N ILE A 33 -8.80 -15.37 -21.60
CA ILE A 33 -7.84 -16.11 -20.77
C ILE A 33 -6.45 -16.06 -21.41
N GLN A 34 -6.34 -16.29 -22.72
CA GLN A 34 -5.06 -16.24 -23.42
C GLN A 34 -4.45 -14.84 -23.38
N SER A 35 -5.26 -13.80 -23.59
CA SER A 35 -4.82 -12.41 -23.48
C SER A 35 -4.27 -12.11 -22.08
N PHE A 36 -4.96 -12.54 -21.03
CA PHE A 36 -4.50 -12.39 -19.65
C PHE A 36 -3.17 -13.12 -19.42
N MET A 37 -3.05 -14.39 -19.82
CA MET A 37 -1.82 -15.17 -19.62
C MET A 37 -0.63 -14.53 -20.35
N ASN A 38 -0.82 -14.06 -21.58
CA ASN A 38 0.23 -13.37 -22.35
C ASN A 38 0.68 -12.07 -21.67
N ARG A 39 -0.27 -11.31 -21.09
CA ARG A 39 0.06 -10.08 -20.37
C ARG A 39 0.86 -10.37 -19.10
N VAL A 40 0.46 -11.38 -18.33
CA VAL A 40 1.19 -11.81 -17.15
C VAL A 40 2.63 -12.21 -17.51
N GLU A 41 2.81 -13.02 -18.55
CA GLU A 41 4.14 -13.43 -19.00
C GLU A 41 5.00 -12.23 -19.43
N LEU A 42 4.41 -11.26 -20.12
CA LEU A 42 5.10 -10.05 -20.57
C LEU A 42 5.46 -9.09 -19.43
N GLU A 43 4.55 -8.87 -18.48
CA GLU A 43 4.66 -7.83 -17.45
C GLU A 43 5.26 -8.34 -16.13
N CYS A 44 5.07 -9.62 -15.81
CA CYS A 44 5.56 -10.24 -14.57
C CYS A 44 6.75 -11.20 -14.80
N GLY A 45 7.04 -11.59 -16.05
CA GLY A 45 8.04 -12.62 -16.36
C GLY A 45 7.56 -14.03 -16.00
N ASP A 46 8.51 -14.90 -15.63
CA ASP A 46 8.24 -16.31 -15.27
C ASP A 46 7.61 -16.43 -13.87
N ILE A 47 6.36 -16.00 -13.74
CA ILE A 47 5.57 -16.27 -12.54
C ILE A 47 4.76 -17.55 -12.70
N GLN A 48 4.72 -18.37 -11.65
CA GLN A 48 3.88 -19.56 -11.64
C GLN A 48 2.47 -19.21 -11.16
N LEU A 49 1.47 -19.55 -11.98
CA LEU A 49 0.06 -19.38 -11.66
C LEU A 49 -0.64 -20.73 -11.42
N GLY A 50 -1.31 -20.86 -10.28
CA GLY A 50 -2.29 -21.91 -10.03
C GLY A 50 -3.61 -21.59 -10.73
N ILE A 51 -4.00 -22.40 -11.73
CA ILE A 51 -5.20 -22.17 -12.52
C ILE A 51 -6.36 -23.06 -12.04
N HIS A 52 -7.47 -22.45 -11.68
CA HIS A 52 -8.68 -23.13 -11.24
C HIS A 52 -9.86 -22.76 -12.13
N LYS A 53 -10.66 -23.78 -12.50
CA LYS A 53 -11.87 -23.63 -13.32
C LYS A 53 -12.99 -24.51 -12.77
N PHE A 54 -14.10 -23.90 -12.38
CA PHE A 54 -15.29 -24.63 -11.92
C PHE A 54 -16.53 -23.74 -12.02
N SER A 55 -17.70 -24.30 -11.73
CA SER A 55 -18.97 -23.60 -11.69
C SER A 55 -19.53 -23.46 -10.27
N THR A 56 -20.29 -22.40 -10.00
CA THR A 56 -21.04 -22.19 -8.75
C THR A 56 -22.45 -21.71 -9.06
N GLU A 57 -23.23 -21.36 -8.04
CA GLU A 57 -24.58 -20.83 -8.20
C GLU A 57 -24.59 -19.40 -8.76
N SER A 58 -23.60 -18.57 -8.40
CA SER A 58 -23.56 -17.15 -8.76
C SER A 58 -22.16 -16.66 -9.17
N LYS A 59 -22.09 -15.52 -9.86
CA LYS A 59 -20.80 -14.90 -10.24
C LYS A 59 -19.98 -14.39 -9.04
N LYS A 60 -20.60 -14.22 -7.86
CA LYS A 60 -19.97 -13.57 -6.70
C LYS A 60 -18.87 -14.44 -6.12
N TRP A 61 -17.85 -13.79 -5.57
CA TRP A 61 -16.75 -14.45 -4.87
C TRP A 61 -17.23 -15.30 -3.68
N ASP A 62 -18.25 -14.85 -2.95
CA ASP A 62 -18.83 -15.62 -1.83
C ASP A 62 -19.28 -17.03 -2.25
N SER A 63 -19.79 -17.20 -3.49
CA SER A 63 -20.21 -18.50 -4.00
C SER A 63 -19.04 -19.44 -4.31
N VAL A 64 -17.84 -18.88 -4.54
CA VAL A 64 -16.59 -19.65 -4.62
C VAL A 64 -16.18 -20.15 -3.23
N LEU A 65 -16.20 -19.26 -2.23
CA LEU A 65 -15.81 -19.59 -0.86
C LEU A 65 -16.75 -20.63 -0.23
N GLU A 66 -18.05 -20.55 -0.47
CA GLU A 66 -19.04 -21.54 -0.02
C GLU A 66 -18.80 -22.94 -0.62
N LYS A 67 -18.22 -22.99 -1.82
CA LYS A 67 -18.01 -24.24 -2.55
C LYS A 67 -16.71 -24.94 -2.15
N ASP A 68 -15.65 -24.19 -1.90
CA ASP A 68 -14.32 -24.76 -1.66
C ASP A 68 -13.49 -23.84 -0.74
N SER A 69 -13.18 -24.35 0.45
CA SER A 69 -12.39 -23.63 1.46
C SER A 69 -10.93 -23.41 1.05
N PHE A 70 -10.46 -24.07 -0.03
CA PHE A 70 -9.17 -23.77 -0.63
C PHE A 70 -9.02 -22.28 -0.99
N PHE A 71 -10.10 -21.53 -1.20
CA PHE A 71 -10.01 -20.12 -1.62
C PHE A 71 -10.08 -19.11 -0.47
N GLU A 72 -10.17 -19.53 0.79
CA GLU A 72 -10.37 -18.63 1.95
C GLU A 72 -9.27 -17.58 2.13
N ASP A 73 -8.01 -17.94 1.89
CA ASP A 73 -6.84 -17.07 1.99
C ASP A 73 -6.49 -16.34 0.68
N VAL A 74 -7.32 -16.47 -0.35
CA VAL A 74 -7.10 -15.83 -1.65
C VAL A 74 -7.71 -14.43 -1.64
N ILE A 75 -6.87 -13.43 -1.85
CA ILE A 75 -7.28 -12.05 -2.10
C ILE A 75 -7.51 -11.91 -3.60
N VAL A 76 -8.73 -11.58 -4.03
CA VAL A 76 -9.06 -11.53 -5.45
C VAL A 76 -9.45 -10.16 -5.97
N THR A 77 -9.17 -9.93 -7.24
CA THR A 77 -9.73 -8.82 -8.03
C THR A 77 -10.23 -9.33 -9.38
N GLU A 78 -11.27 -8.70 -9.92
CA GLU A 78 -11.70 -8.95 -11.30
C GLU A 78 -10.91 -8.11 -12.32
N ASN A 79 -10.14 -7.12 -11.84
CA ASN A 79 -9.35 -6.21 -12.66
C ASN A 79 -7.96 -6.77 -12.92
N GLU A 80 -7.67 -7.03 -14.19
CA GLU A 80 -6.42 -7.63 -14.67
C GLU A 80 -5.20 -6.73 -14.39
N ASP A 81 -5.34 -5.42 -14.60
CA ASP A 81 -4.24 -4.46 -14.43
C ASP A 81 -3.78 -4.39 -12.98
N PHE A 82 -4.73 -4.39 -12.03
CA PHE A 82 -4.38 -4.39 -10.61
C PHE A 82 -3.77 -5.71 -10.17
N PHE A 83 -4.26 -6.85 -10.66
CA PHE A 83 -3.62 -8.13 -10.38
C PHE A 83 -2.16 -8.11 -10.85
N ILE A 84 -1.92 -7.70 -12.09
CA ILE A 84 -0.58 -7.64 -12.69
C ILE A 84 0.30 -6.62 -11.94
N GLU A 85 -0.21 -5.43 -11.61
CA GLU A 85 0.52 -4.43 -10.81
C GLU A 85 0.94 -5.02 -9.46
N GLN A 86 0.03 -5.69 -8.75
CA GLN A 86 0.34 -6.27 -7.45
C GLN A 86 1.36 -7.40 -7.54
N VAL A 87 1.24 -8.28 -8.53
CA VAL A 87 2.14 -9.43 -8.66
C VAL A 87 3.50 -9.04 -9.22
N SER A 88 3.56 -8.03 -10.10
CA SER A 88 4.83 -7.45 -10.58
C SER A 88 5.48 -6.52 -9.55
N SER A 89 4.72 -6.02 -8.58
CA SER A 89 5.27 -5.18 -7.51
C SER A 89 6.21 -5.99 -6.62
N GLY A 90 7.47 -5.54 -6.51
CA GLY A 90 8.43 -6.17 -5.61
C GLY A 90 7.99 -6.12 -4.15
N LYS A 91 8.67 -6.89 -3.30
CA LYS A 91 8.31 -7.07 -1.88
C LYS A 91 8.57 -5.83 -1.01
N GLU A 92 9.41 -4.91 -1.45
CA GLU A 92 9.67 -3.64 -0.76
C GLU A 92 8.59 -2.59 -1.07
N LEU A 93 8.16 -1.85 -0.05
CA LEU A 93 7.23 -0.73 -0.22
C LEU A 93 7.94 0.54 -0.71
N ARG A 94 7.20 1.32 -1.50
CA ARG A 94 7.51 2.74 -1.73
C ARG A 94 6.71 3.61 -0.77
N ALA A 95 7.21 4.80 -0.45
CA ALA A 95 6.49 5.79 0.33
C ALA A 95 5.17 6.18 -0.33
N TYR A 96 5.12 6.13 -1.66
CA TYR A 96 3.88 6.36 -2.41
C TYR A 96 2.81 5.28 -2.15
N ASP A 97 3.21 4.02 -1.95
CA ASP A 97 2.27 2.94 -1.58
C ASP A 97 1.61 3.24 -0.22
N VAL A 98 2.43 3.65 0.75
CA VAL A 98 1.96 4.05 2.08
C VAL A 98 1.12 5.32 2.03
N ALA A 99 1.48 6.28 1.17
CA ALA A 99 0.75 7.52 0.99
C ALA A 99 -0.66 7.28 0.47
N LYS A 100 -0.80 6.44 -0.57
CA LYS A 100 -2.11 6.03 -1.13
C LYS A 100 -2.99 5.41 -0.04
N TYR A 101 -2.43 4.52 0.79
CA TYR A 101 -3.20 3.90 1.87
C TYR A 101 -3.65 4.89 2.94
N ILE A 102 -2.79 5.82 3.36
CA ILE A 102 -3.19 6.87 4.30
C ILE A 102 -4.33 7.72 3.71
N LEU A 103 -4.22 8.10 2.44
CA LEU A 103 -5.23 8.89 1.74
C LEU A 103 -6.54 8.13 1.51
N SER A 104 -6.48 6.80 1.32
CA SER A 104 -7.67 5.95 1.19
C SER A 104 -8.48 5.88 2.49
N ILE A 105 -7.87 6.18 3.64
CA ILE A 105 -8.54 6.23 4.95
C ILE A 105 -9.19 7.61 5.15
N THR A 106 -8.49 8.69 4.82
CA THR A 106 -9.02 10.05 4.97
C THR A 106 -8.34 11.06 4.04
N PRO A 107 -9.08 12.01 3.45
CA PRO A 107 -8.51 13.11 2.68
C PRO A 107 -7.62 14.03 3.53
N LEU A 108 -6.38 14.27 3.08
CA LEU A 108 -5.39 15.09 3.78
C LEU A 108 -4.79 16.15 2.87
N THR A 109 -4.29 17.24 3.46
CA THR A 109 -3.37 18.13 2.73
C THR A 109 -2.03 17.45 2.54
N HIS A 110 -1.30 17.82 1.48
CA HIS A 110 0.01 17.20 1.21
C HIS A 110 0.98 17.39 2.39
N LEU A 111 0.94 18.54 3.08
CA LEU A 111 1.81 18.81 4.22
C LEU A 111 1.54 17.84 5.37
N LYS A 112 0.27 17.58 5.69
CA LYS A 112 -0.11 16.65 6.75
C LYS A 112 0.24 15.21 6.39
N LEU A 113 0.01 14.81 5.14
CA LEU A 113 0.42 13.51 4.60
C LEU A 113 1.92 13.26 4.79
N GLN A 114 2.76 14.25 4.46
CA GLN A 114 4.22 14.16 4.64
C GLN A 114 4.63 13.93 6.10
N LYS A 115 3.95 14.60 7.05
CA LYS A 115 4.22 14.36 8.48
C LYS A 115 3.81 12.96 8.91
N LEU A 116 2.63 12.50 8.50
CA LEU A 116 2.17 11.14 8.82
C LEU A 116 3.10 10.08 8.23
N LEU A 117 3.60 10.26 7.00
CA LEU A 117 4.59 9.34 6.41
C LEU A 117 5.88 9.27 7.23
N TYR A 118 6.41 10.41 7.66
CA TYR A 118 7.59 10.44 8.52
C TYR A 118 7.35 9.73 9.86
N TYR A 119 6.23 10.02 10.53
CA TYR A 119 5.92 9.38 11.80
C TYR A 119 5.69 7.87 11.64
N ALA A 120 5.02 7.44 10.57
CA ALA A 120 4.77 6.02 10.32
C ALA A 120 6.09 5.28 10.07
N TYR A 121 6.96 5.88 9.25
CA TYR A 121 8.30 5.35 9.00
C TYR A 121 9.12 5.26 10.30
N ALA A 122 9.17 6.33 11.09
CA ALA A 122 9.97 6.37 12.29
C ALA A 122 9.47 5.42 13.38
N GLU A 123 8.16 5.34 13.61
CA GLU A 123 7.56 4.42 14.58
C GLU A 123 7.76 2.96 14.18
N TYR A 124 7.61 2.64 12.89
CA TYR A 124 7.90 1.30 12.36
C TYR A 124 9.39 0.97 12.53
N LEU A 125 10.29 1.85 12.09
CA LEU A 125 11.74 1.68 12.17
C LEU A 125 12.24 1.48 13.60
N LEU A 126 11.68 2.21 14.57
CA LEU A 126 12.04 2.05 15.98
C LEU A 126 11.56 0.72 16.56
N ALA A 127 10.42 0.21 16.11
CA ALA A 127 9.81 -0.99 16.65
C ALA A 127 10.37 -2.27 16.03
N THR A 128 10.65 -2.27 14.73
CA THR A 128 11.07 -3.46 13.98
C THR A 128 12.57 -3.46 13.67
N GLY A 129 13.20 -2.28 13.67
CA GLY A 129 14.58 -2.11 13.19
C GLY A 129 14.70 -1.99 11.68
N GLU A 130 13.61 -2.19 10.93
CA GLU A 130 13.52 -2.23 9.47
C GLU A 130 12.86 -0.98 8.89
N LYS A 131 13.09 -0.73 7.59
CA LYS A 131 12.48 0.40 6.88
C LYS A 131 11.04 0.08 6.50
N LEU A 132 10.13 1.05 6.71
CA LEU A 132 8.74 0.91 6.25
C LEU A 132 8.64 1.01 4.72
N PHE A 133 9.48 1.82 4.10
CA PHE A 133 9.60 1.98 2.65
C PHE A 133 11.03 2.34 2.28
N LYS A 134 11.42 2.21 1.01
CA LYS A 134 12.81 2.42 0.59
C LYS A 134 13.20 3.88 0.32
N ASP A 135 12.22 4.75 0.06
CA ASP A 135 12.45 6.13 -0.34
C ASP A 135 13.07 6.97 0.79
N PRO A 136 14.03 7.86 0.49
CA PRO A 136 14.68 8.68 1.50
C PRO A 136 13.74 9.74 2.06
N ILE A 137 13.90 10.02 3.36
CA ILE A 137 13.27 11.16 4.03
C ILE A 137 14.32 12.27 4.13
N VAL A 138 13.95 13.47 3.69
CA VAL A 138 14.82 14.65 3.69
C VAL A 138 14.24 15.79 4.52
N ALA A 139 15.13 16.65 5.02
CA ALA A 139 14.78 17.78 5.86
C ALA A 139 14.41 19.01 5.01
N PHE A 140 13.10 19.24 4.81
CA PHE A 140 12.59 20.44 4.13
C PHE A 140 12.31 21.56 5.14
N LYS A 141 12.11 22.80 4.66
CA LYS A 141 11.77 23.97 5.50
C LYS A 141 10.62 23.70 6.50
N TYR A 142 9.60 22.96 6.08
CA TYR A 142 8.43 22.65 6.91
C TYR A 142 8.50 21.24 7.52
N GLY A 143 9.70 20.73 7.79
CA GLY A 143 9.91 19.45 8.45
C GLY A 143 10.31 18.32 7.48
N PRO A 144 10.32 17.06 7.95
CA PRO A 144 10.70 15.89 7.16
C PRO A 144 9.72 15.64 6.00
N VAL A 145 10.24 15.29 4.83
CA VAL A 145 9.51 15.08 3.58
C VAL A 145 10.10 13.90 2.81
N VAL A 146 9.25 13.09 2.17
CA VAL A 146 9.65 12.20 1.09
C VAL A 146 9.42 12.92 -0.24
N GLU A 147 10.49 13.19 -0.98
CA GLU A 147 10.45 14.06 -2.17
C GLU A 147 9.53 13.52 -3.26
N ASP A 148 9.59 12.23 -3.55
CA ASP A 148 8.76 11.60 -4.58
C ASP A 148 7.27 11.84 -4.29
N VAL A 149 6.84 11.60 -3.05
CA VAL A 149 5.45 11.87 -2.63
C VAL A 149 5.13 13.37 -2.66
N PHE A 150 6.09 14.23 -2.35
CA PHE A 150 5.90 15.68 -2.40
C PHE A 150 5.64 16.13 -3.83
N TYR A 151 6.44 15.71 -4.81
CA TYR A 151 6.25 16.10 -6.20
C TYR A 151 4.93 15.60 -6.78
N GLN A 152 4.46 14.41 -6.35
CA GLN A 152 3.15 13.89 -6.75
C GLN A 152 1.99 14.77 -6.25
N PHE A 153 2.02 15.25 -5.00
CA PHE A 153 0.86 15.90 -4.38
C PHE A 153 1.02 17.41 -4.08
N ARG A 154 2.17 18.02 -4.36
CA ARG A 154 2.42 19.45 -4.09
C ARG A 154 1.47 20.40 -4.83
N HIS A 155 0.92 19.96 -5.97
CA HIS A 155 0.02 20.76 -6.79
C HIS A 155 -1.31 21.06 -6.08
N ASN A 156 -1.71 20.24 -5.10
CA ASN A 156 -2.87 20.50 -4.25
C ASN A 156 -2.66 21.66 -3.25
N GLY A 157 -1.41 22.10 -3.04
CA GLY A 157 -1.10 23.20 -2.12
C GLY A 157 -1.61 22.93 -0.69
N SER A 158 -2.47 23.83 -0.20
CA SER A 158 -3.13 23.74 1.11
C SER A 158 -4.48 23.02 1.07
N SER A 159 -4.96 22.63 -0.11
CA SER A 159 -6.22 21.90 -0.26
C SER A 159 -6.03 20.42 0.11
N GLN A 160 -7.13 19.76 0.45
CA GLN A 160 -7.14 18.31 0.59
C GLN A 160 -6.90 17.64 -0.75
N ILE A 161 -6.19 16.51 -0.71
CA ILE A 161 -6.00 15.62 -1.85
C ILE A 161 -7.28 14.78 -1.96
N ASP A 162 -8.03 14.96 -3.04
CA ASP A 162 -9.15 14.07 -3.39
C ASP A 162 -8.60 12.81 -4.03
N TYR A 163 -8.28 11.83 -3.19
CA TYR A 163 -7.77 10.53 -3.62
C TYR A 163 -8.88 9.48 -3.49
N LYS A 164 -9.15 8.76 -4.57
CA LYS A 164 -10.17 7.72 -4.64
C LYS A 164 -9.59 6.46 -5.26
N GLU A 165 -10.03 5.33 -4.74
CA GLU A 165 -9.78 4.02 -5.30
C GLU A 165 -11.14 3.47 -5.72
N ASP A 166 -11.46 3.60 -7.01
CA ASP A 166 -12.76 3.21 -7.56
C ASP A 166 -12.93 1.68 -7.67
N GLU A 167 -11.81 0.96 -7.62
CA GLU A 167 -11.73 -0.49 -7.77
C GLU A 167 -11.47 -1.18 -6.42
N VAL A 168 -11.87 -2.45 -6.31
CA VAL A 168 -11.81 -3.18 -5.04
C VAL A 168 -11.26 -4.58 -5.21
N PHE A 169 -10.41 -4.97 -4.27
CA PHE A 169 -10.11 -6.37 -4.01
C PHE A 169 -11.12 -6.93 -3.01
N PHE A 170 -11.24 -8.25 -3.00
CA PHE A 170 -12.00 -8.98 -1.99
C PHE A 170 -11.03 -9.79 -1.12
N ILE A 171 -11.06 -9.52 0.19
CA ILE A 171 -10.43 -10.35 1.21
C ILE A 171 -11.57 -11.09 1.91
N HIS A 172 -11.67 -12.40 1.69
CA HIS A 172 -12.92 -13.12 1.94
C HIS A 172 -14.09 -12.39 1.25
N THR A 173 -15.13 -12.03 1.99
CA THR A 173 -16.32 -11.32 1.47
C THR A 173 -16.23 -9.80 1.61
N LYS A 174 -15.12 -9.27 2.16
CA LYS A 174 -14.95 -7.84 2.44
C LYS A 174 -14.16 -7.16 1.35
N LYS A 175 -14.66 -5.99 0.91
CA LYS A 175 -13.94 -5.11 0.00
C LYS A 175 -12.71 -4.52 0.68
N ALA A 176 -11.61 -4.46 -0.06
CA ALA A 176 -10.36 -3.86 0.35
C ALA A 176 -9.83 -2.94 -0.76
N PRO A 177 -9.33 -1.74 -0.41
CA PRO A 177 -8.71 -0.85 -1.39
C PRO A 177 -7.39 -1.45 -1.91
N PRO A 178 -7.10 -1.36 -3.22
CA PRO A 178 -5.79 -1.69 -3.79
C PRO A 178 -4.57 -1.24 -2.98
N SER A 179 -4.57 -0.03 -2.42
CA SER A 179 -3.43 0.45 -1.61
C SER A 179 -3.22 -0.34 -0.33
N PHE A 180 -4.30 -0.81 0.30
CA PHE A 180 -4.21 -1.69 1.47
C PHE A 180 -3.68 -3.07 1.06
N VAL A 181 -4.18 -3.62 -0.05
CA VAL A 181 -3.69 -4.91 -0.59
C VAL A 181 -2.20 -4.84 -0.91
N ARG A 182 -1.74 -3.73 -1.50
CA ARG A 182 -0.32 -3.49 -1.77
C ARG A 182 0.53 -3.54 -0.51
N ILE A 183 0.07 -2.92 0.58
CA ILE A 183 0.80 -2.96 1.85
C ILE A 183 0.83 -4.37 2.43
N ILE A 184 -0.31 -5.05 2.55
CA ILE A 184 -0.35 -6.36 3.19
C ILE A 184 0.32 -7.47 2.36
N SER A 185 0.57 -7.23 1.07
CA SER A 185 1.29 -8.13 0.16
C SER A 185 2.80 -7.86 0.09
N SER A 186 3.30 -6.90 0.88
CA SER A 186 4.73 -6.60 1.01
C SER A 186 5.39 -7.36 2.17
N ASP A 187 6.73 -7.33 2.22
CA ASP A 187 7.46 -7.90 3.36
C ASP A 187 7.05 -7.22 4.67
N ASN A 188 6.74 -8.01 5.69
CA ASN A 188 6.20 -7.51 6.96
C ASN A 188 4.93 -6.65 6.81
N GLY A 189 4.19 -6.84 5.71
CA GLY A 189 3.06 -6.01 5.30
C GLY A 189 1.94 -5.87 6.34
N LEU A 190 1.62 -6.92 7.08
CA LEU A 190 0.63 -6.81 8.17
C LEU A 190 1.08 -5.93 9.32
N ILE A 191 2.36 -6.02 9.68
CA ILE A 191 2.97 -5.18 10.72
C ILE A 191 3.03 -3.74 10.20
N ALA A 192 3.47 -3.54 8.95
CA ALA A 192 3.50 -2.25 8.29
C ALA A 192 2.12 -1.57 8.30
N ALA A 193 1.07 -2.27 7.85
CA ALA A 193 -0.30 -1.75 7.86
C ALA A 193 -0.78 -1.39 9.28
N ALA A 194 -0.48 -2.23 10.28
CA ALA A 194 -0.82 -1.96 11.67
C ALA A 194 -0.15 -0.70 12.20
N PHE A 195 1.14 -0.48 11.89
CA PHE A 195 1.86 0.73 12.28
C PHE A 195 1.34 1.97 11.57
N VAL A 196 1.08 1.91 10.26
CA VAL A 196 0.48 3.04 9.51
C VAL A 196 -0.86 3.46 10.13
N LEU A 197 -1.74 2.49 10.43
CA LEU A 197 -3.02 2.78 11.09
C LEU A 197 -2.85 3.32 12.51
N LYS A 198 -1.92 2.77 13.29
CA LYS A 198 -1.63 3.22 14.66
C LYS A 198 -1.14 4.66 14.66
N THR A 199 -0.19 4.99 13.78
CA THR A 199 0.34 6.35 13.63
C THR A 199 -0.75 7.30 13.15
N TRP A 200 -1.54 6.90 12.16
CA TRP A 200 -2.68 7.70 11.69
C TRP A 200 -3.63 8.04 12.83
N LYS A 201 -4.08 7.04 13.61
CA LYS A 201 -4.95 7.25 14.79
C LYS A 201 -4.35 8.21 15.80
N ARG A 202 -3.03 8.15 16.03
CA ARG A 202 -2.33 8.99 16.99
C ARG A 202 -2.26 10.46 16.56
N TYR A 203 -2.08 10.71 15.26
CA TYR A 203 -1.72 12.03 14.76
C TYR A 203 -2.80 12.71 13.90
N ILE A 204 -3.91 12.03 13.61
CA ILE A 204 -4.95 12.57 12.73
C ILE A 204 -5.65 13.80 13.30
N ASP A 205 -5.78 13.95 14.61
CA ASP A 205 -6.44 15.12 15.21
C ASP A 205 -5.54 16.36 15.24
N PHE A 206 -4.23 16.20 15.01
CA PHE A 206 -3.31 17.34 14.91
C PHE A 206 -3.47 18.04 13.57
N THR A 207 -3.46 19.37 13.59
CA THR A 207 -3.33 20.19 12.39
C THR A 207 -1.98 19.98 11.73
N ALA A 208 -1.88 20.30 10.43
CA ALA A 208 -0.60 20.25 9.72
C ALA A 208 0.46 21.12 10.40
N LYS A 209 0.07 22.27 10.94
CA LYS A 209 0.97 23.20 11.64
C LYS A 209 1.50 22.62 12.95
N GLU A 210 0.65 22.01 13.77
CA GLU A 210 1.09 21.35 15.01
C GLU A 210 2.07 20.20 14.73
N LEU A 211 1.83 19.42 13.67
CA LEU A 211 2.77 18.37 13.27
C LEU A 211 4.11 18.95 12.81
N VAL A 212 4.12 20.09 12.10
CA VAL A 212 5.35 20.81 11.77
C VAL A 212 6.09 21.23 13.05
N GLU A 213 5.40 21.89 13.98
CA GLU A 213 5.97 22.32 15.26
C GLU A 213 6.57 21.15 16.04
N LYS A 214 5.90 20.00 16.07
CA LYS A 214 6.42 18.78 16.70
C LYS A 214 7.69 18.29 16.03
N THR A 215 7.73 18.23 14.70
CA THR A 215 8.94 17.82 13.97
C THR A 215 10.10 18.81 14.11
N HIS A 216 9.80 20.08 14.42
CA HIS A 216 10.78 21.15 14.61
C HIS A 216 11.33 21.26 16.05
N LYS A 217 10.92 20.39 16.97
CA LYS A 217 11.45 20.42 18.35
C LYS A 217 12.98 20.32 18.33
N ARG A 218 13.63 21.22 19.08
CA ARG A 218 15.09 21.30 19.18
C ARG A 218 15.69 19.97 19.63
N GLY A 219 16.76 19.56 18.97
CA GLY A 219 17.44 18.29 19.21
C GLY A 219 16.74 17.07 18.60
N GLY A 220 15.62 17.23 17.89
CA GLY A 220 14.97 16.18 17.11
C GLY A 220 15.69 15.88 15.79
N PRO A 221 15.25 14.86 15.03
CA PRO A 221 15.94 14.42 13.81
C PRO A 221 16.02 15.51 12.74
N TRP A 222 14.93 16.24 12.52
CA TRP A 222 14.90 17.33 11.54
C TRP A 222 15.80 18.49 11.92
N ASP A 223 15.75 18.95 13.17
CA ASP A 223 16.54 20.10 13.68
C ASP A 223 18.06 19.88 13.52
N ARG A 224 18.50 18.63 13.66
CA ARG A 224 19.92 18.27 13.54
C ARG A 224 20.45 18.24 12.11
N VAL A 225 19.57 17.98 11.16
CA VAL A 225 19.93 17.73 9.76
C VAL A 225 19.59 18.92 8.87
N TYR A 226 18.56 19.68 9.23
CA TYR A 226 18.07 20.78 8.42
C TYR A 226 19.12 21.88 8.27
N LYS A 227 19.41 22.24 7.02
CA LYS A 227 20.15 23.44 6.65
C LYS A 227 19.39 24.17 5.57
N SER A 228 19.16 25.47 5.80
CA SER A 228 18.40 26.31 4.87
C SER A 228 18.98 26.23 3.45
N GLY A 229 18.12 26.01 2.46
CA GLY A 229 18.52 25.89 1.05
C GLY A 229 19.03 24.50 0.64
N THR A 230 19.01 23.50 1.52
CA THR A 230 19.43 22.12 1.19
C THR A 230 18.40 21.10 1.71
N ASN A 231 18.20 20.01 0.94
CA ASN A 231 17.31 18.90 1.30
C ASN A 231 18.14 17.71 1.81
N GLN A 232 18.79 17.86 2.97
CA GLN A 232 19.64 16.79 3.51
C GLN A 232 18.82 15.59 3.97
N VAL A 233 19.33 14.38 3.70
CA VAL A 233 18.70 13.12 4.12
C VAL A 233 18.77 12.97 5.64
N ILE A 234 17.61 12.68 6.25
CA ILE A 234 17.50 12.30 7.65
C ILE A 234 17.70 10.77 7.70
N SER A 235 18.93 10.34 7.97
CA SER A 235 19.27 8.91 8.01
C SER A 235 18.50 8.15 9.09
N ASP A 236 18.34 6.84 8.91
CA ASP A 236 17.74 5.94 9.89
C ASP A 236 18.38 6.03 11.28
N ASP A 237 19.70 6.16 11.36
CA ASP A 237 20.41 6.27 12.65
C ASP A 237 20.02 7.55 13.41
N HIS A 238 19.85 8.67 12.69
CA HIS A 238 19.35 9.91 13.27
C HIS A 238 17.91 9.75 13.77
N ILE A 239 17.05 9.07 13.00
CA ILE A 239 15.67 8.79 13.41
C ILE A 239 15.69 7.91 14.67
N LYS A 240 16.39 6.77 14.64
CA LYS A 240 16.51 5.83 15.75
C LYS A 240 17.00 6.53 17.03
N LYS A 241 17.98 7.41 16.91
CA LYS A 241 18.59 8.08 18.05
C LYS A 241 17.76 9.24 18.60
N TYR A 242 17.04 10.00 17.77
CA TYR A 242 16.48 11.29 18.17
C TYR A 242 14.96 11.42 18.03
N HIS A 243 14.26 10.44 17.44
CA HIS A 243 12.80 10.54 17.23
C HIS A 243 12.00 10.66 18.53
N HIS A 244 12.50 10.13 19.65
CA HIS A 244 11.86 10.28 20.97
C HIS A 244 11.62 11.74 21.39
N VAL A 245 12.36 12.70 20.84
CA VAL A 245 12.17 14.14 21.10
C VAL A 245 10.90 14.69 20.44
N VAL A 246 10.48 14.11 19.32
CA VAL A 246 9.41 14.64 18.44
C VAL A 246 8.08 13.87 18.53
N GLN A 247 7.97 12.92 19.47
CA GLN A 247 6.73 12.18 19.73
C GLN A 247 5.58 13.09 20.17
#